data_AF-A0A7V9N5Q2-F1
#
_entry.id   AF-A0A7V9N5Q2-F1
#
_cell.length_a   1.000
_cell.length_b   1.000
_cell.length_c   1.000
_cell.angle_alpha   90.00
_cell.angle_beta   90.00
_cell.angle_gamma   90.00
#
_symmetry.space_group_name_H-M   'P 1'
#
loop_
_entity.id
_entity.type
_entity.pdbx_description
1 polymer ?
#
loop_
_entity_poly.entity_id
_entity_poly.type
_entity_poly.pdbx_seq_one_letter_code
_entity_poly.pdbx_strand_id
1 'polypeptide(L)'
;MSEEQREAGQFSENVRRYGREDPLPRRVDMRAGALRAVLEGGDLRYVRVGQDQVVLRLYAAVRDRNWNTIEPAYRNYAAQRDDNGFTVTFEAEHVSGDVDFAWTGSIIGTPDGLITATMDGVARKDFQRN
;
A
#
# COMPACT_ATOMS: atom_id res chain seq x y z
N MET A 1 44.41 -11.08 23.38
CA MET A 1 43.35 -10.11 23.05
C MET A 1 42.35 -10.86 22.19
N SER A 2 41.25 -11.32 22.78
CA SER A 2 40.21 -12.08 22.08
C SER A 2 39.29 -11.09 21.38
N GLU A 3 39.23 -11.19 20.05
CA GLU A 3 38.27 -10.50 19.21
C GLU A 3 36.86 -10.99 19.56
N GLU A 4 36.09 -10.12 20.20
CA GLU A 4 34.67 -10.30 20.46
C GLU A 4 33.94 -10.25 19.10
N GLN A 5 33.73 -11.43 18.52
CA GLN A 5 32.85 -11.61 17.37
C GLN A 5 31.45 -11.17 17.78
N ARG A 6 31.07 -9.94 17.42
CA ARG A 6 29.70 -9.45 17.55
C ARG A 6 28.83 -10.33 16.67
N GLU A 7 27.99 -11.17 17.28
CA GLU A 7 26.88 -11.82 16.59
C GLU A 7 26.08 -10.74 15.87
N ALA A 8 25.98 -10.85 14.54
CA ALA A 8 25.10 -10.00 13.77
C ALA A 8 23.67 -10.24 14.26
N GLY A 9 23.15 -9.33 15.09
CA GLY A 9 21.83 -9.43 15.70
C GLY A 9 20.79 -9.77 14.65
N GLN A 10 20.07 -10.87 14.86
CA GLN A 10 19.11 -11.36 13.90
C GLN A 10 17.90 -10.41 13.86
N PHE A 11 17.86 -9.53 12.86
CA PHE A 11 16.75 -8.59 12.69
C PHE A 11 15.42 -9.32 12.49
N SER A 12 14.35 -8.81 13.11
CA SER A 12 12.98 -9.28 12.91
C SER A 12 12.53 -9.12 11.46
N GLU A 13 11.49 -9.83 11.04
CA GLU A 13 10.91 -9.68 9.69
C GLU A 13 10.41 -8.24 9.45
N ASN A 14 9.91 -7.59 10.50
CA ASN A 14 9.45 -6.20 10.47
C ASN A 14 10.62 -5.26 10.17
N VAL A 15 11.75 -5.43 10.86
CA VAL A 15 12.97 -4.64 10.61
C VAL A 15 13.54 -4.93 9.22
N ARG A 16 13.55 -6.20 8.79
CA ARG A 16 14.04 -6.56 7.45
C ARG A 16 13.21 -5.96 6.31
N ARG A 17 11.90 -5.81 6.49
CA ARG A 17 10.98 -5.32 5.44
C ARG A 17 10.67 -3.83 5.51
N TYR A 18 10.60 -3.28 6.72
CA TYR A 18 10.13 -1.91 6.97
C TYR A 18 11.09 -1.09 7.85
N GLY A 19 12.24 -1.64 8.26
CA GLY A 19 13.26 -0.92 9.04
C GLY A 19 12.84 -0.57 10.46
N ARG A 20 11.71 -1.08 10.95
CA ARG A 20 11.11 -0.78 12.25
C ARG A 20 10.41 -2.02 12.81
N GLU A 21 10.18 -2.04 14.12
CA GLU A 21 9.53 -3.17 14.81
C GLU A 21 7.99 -3.16 14.73
N ASP A 22 7.39 -2.11 14.18
CA ASP A 22 5.93 -2.00 14.05
C ASP A 22 5.32 -3.25 13.37
N PRO A 23 4.12 -3.70 13.79
CA PRO A 23 3.43 -4.83 13.18
C PRO A 23 3.32 -4.70 11.65
N LEU A 24 3.51 -5.82 10.95
CA LEU A 24 3.33 -5.84 9.50
C LEU A 24 1.87 -5.53 9.12
N PRO A 25 1.64 -4.82 8.00
CA PRO A 25 0.30 -4.60 7.49
C PRO A 25 -0.39 -5.94 7.19
N ARG A 26 -1.70 -6.00 7.42
CA ARG A 26 -2.50 -7.15 7.00
C ARG A 26 -2.42 -7.29 5.48
N ARG A 27 -2.01 -8.48 5.03
CA ARG A 27 -1.99 -8.88 3.62
C ARG A 27 -3.22 -9.70 3.27
N VAL A 28 -3.87 -9.38 2.16
CA VAL A 28 -5.03 -10.12 1.68
C VAL A 28 -4.83 -10.46 0.21
N ASP A 29 -4.86 -11.74 -0.11
CA ASP A 29 -4.81 -12.18 -1.51
C ASP A 29 -6.09 -11.77 -2.24
N MET A 30 -5.88 -11.16 -3.41
CA MET A 30 -6.90 -10.66 -4.31
C MET A 30 -6.77 -11.30 -5.69
N ARG A 31 -7.92 -11.52 -6.34
CA ARG A 31 -7.99 -12.13 -7.66
C ARG A 31 -8.93 -11.34 -8.57
N ALA A 32 -8.46 -11.03 -9.78
CA ALA A 32 -9.25 -10.47 -10.86
C ALA A 32 -9.04 -11.34 -12.10
N GLY A 33 -9.91 -12.30 -12.33
CA GLY A 33 -9.74 -13.28 -13.41
C GLY A 33 -8.41 -14.05 -13.33
N ALA A 34 -7.53 -13.81 -14.31
CA ALA A 34 -6.19 -14.39 -14.40
C ALA A 34 -5.14 -13.66 -13.53
N LEU A 35 -5.45 -12.44 -13.06
CA LEU A 35 -4.57 -11.65 -12.23
C LEU A 35 -4.67 -12.06 -10.77
N ARG A 36 -3.51 -12.11 -10.11
CA ARG A 36 -3.39 -12.29 -8.66
C ARG A 36 -2.60 -11.13 -8.08
N ALA A 37 -2.96 -10.68 -6.89
CA ALA A 37 -2.27 -9.60 -6.21
C ALA A 37 -2.41 -9.73 -4.69
N VAL A 38 -1.63 -8.95 -3.95
CA VAL A 38 -1.70 -8.86 -2.49
C VAL A 38 -2.12 -7.44 -2.11
N LEU A 39 -3.23 -7.29 -1.41
CA LEU A 39 -3.66 -6.02 -0.86
C LEU A 39 -3.05 -5.77 0.51
N GLU A 40 -2.45 -4.60 0.70
CA GLU A 40 -2.03 -4.04 1.99
C GLU A 40 -2.67 -2.65 2.15
N GLY A 41 -3.80 -2.54 2.86
CA GLY A 41 -4.55 -1.28 2.93
C GLY A 41 -5.02 -0.84 1.54
N GLY A 42 -4.59 0.32 1.06
CA GLY A 42 -4.86 0.83 -0.29
C GLY A 42 -3.75 0.58 -1.31
N ASP A 43 -2.82 -0.34 -1.01
CA ASP A 43 -1.66 -0.68 -1.85
C ASP A 43 -1.80 -2.10 -2.40
N LEU A 44 -1.94 -2.20 -3.72
CA LEU A 44 -2.03 -3.48 -4.40
C LEU A 44 -0.64 -3.90 -4.91
N ARG A 45 -0.11 -4.98 -4.34
CA ARG A 45 1.27 -5.45 -4.53
C ARG A 45 1.34 -6.72 -5.36
N TYR A 46 2.48 -6.91 -6.01
CA TYR A 46 2.89 -8.14 -6.69
C TYR A 46 1.81 -8.65 -7.66
N VAL A 47 1.26 -7.77 -8.49
CA VAL A 47 0.26 -8.15 -9.49
C VAL A 47 0.91 -9.08 -10.49
N ARG A 48 0.36 -10.29 -10.63
CA ARG A 48 0.89 -11.38 -11.43
C ARG A 48 -0.12 -11.92 -12.42
N VAL A 49 0.37 -12.36 -13.58
CA VAL A 49 -0.32 -13.28 -14.47
C VAL A 49 0.43 -14.61 -14.39
N GLY A 50 -0.23 -15.67 -13.91
CA GLY A 50 0.46 -16.93 -13.63
C GLY A 50 1.55 -16.76 -12.57
N GLN A 51 2.81 -17.00 -12.94
CA GLN A 51 3.98 -16.79 -12.07
C GLN A 51 4.66 -15.42 -12.28
N ASP A 52 4.40 -14.78 -13.43
CA ASP A 52 5.10 -13.58 -13.85
C ASP A 52 4.49 -12.35 -13.19
N GLN A 53 5.33 -11.57 -12.51
CA GLN A 53 4.92 -10.29 -11.94
C GLN A 53 4.92 -9.21 -13.02
N VAL A 54 3.75 -8.63 -13.27
CA VAL A 54 3.56 -7.60 -14.30
C VAL A 54 3.51 -6.20 -13.70
N VAL A 55 3.05 -6.05 -12.44
CA VAL A 55 3.09 -4.78 -11.71
C VAL A 55 3.59 -5.02 -10.29
N LEU A 56 4.62 -4.28 -9.88
CA LEU A 56 5.15 -4.40 -8.52
C LEU A 56 4.17 -3.84 -7.49
N ARG A 57 3.69 -2.60 -7.69
CA ARG A 57 2.73 -1.91 -6.81
C ARG A 57 1.83 -0.97 -7.60
N LEU A 58 0.56 -0.92 -7.23
CA LEU A 58 -0.41 0.10 -7.62
C LEU A 58 -0.91 0.77 -6.33
N TYR A 59 -0.48 2.02 -6.11
CA TYR A 59 -0.71 2.76 -4.87
C TYR A 59 -0.61 4.27 -5.10
N ALA A 60 -1.18 5.06 -4.19
CA ALA A 60 -1.01 6.50 -4.14
C ALA A 60 0.08 6.87 -3.11
N ALA A 61 1.10 7.61 -3.55
CA ALA A 61 2.15 8.12 -2.68
C ALA A 61 1.95 9.64 -2.47
N VAL A 62 1.56 10.05 -1.26
CA VAL A 62 1.54 11.46 -0.88
C VAL A 62 2.84 11.77 -0.14
N ARG A 63 3.54 12.82 -0.57
CA ARG A 63 4.87 13.17 -0.06
C ARG A 63 4.95 14.61 0.40
N ASP A 64 5.74 14.84 1.44
CA ASP A 64 6.14 16.18 1.87
C ASP A 64 7.25 16.76 0.99
N ARG A 65 7.68 17.99 1.29
CA ARG A 65 8.76 18.67 0.57
C ARG A 65 10.11 17.92 0.60
N ASN A 66 10.31 17.10 1.63
CA ASN A 66 11.53 16.34 1.85
C ASN A 66 11.45 14.94 1.22
N TRP A 67 10.43 14.69 0.38
CA TRP A 67 10.18 13.40 -0.25
C TRP A 67 9.83 12.27 0.72
N ASN A 68 9.50 12.57 1.97
CA ASN A 68 8.99 11.56 2.90
C ASN A 68 7.60 11.13 2.45
N THR A 69 7.35 9.83 2.39
CA THR A 69 6.00 9.30 2.19
C THR A 69 5.21 9.48 3.49
N ILE A 70 4.09 10.20 3.40
CA ILE A 70 3.17 10.34 4.52
C ILE A 70 2.21 9.15 4.48
N GLU A 71 2.30 8.27 5.47
CA GLU A 71 1.43 7.10 5.56
C GLU A 71 -0.03 7.51 5.75
N PRO A 72 -0.98 6.91 5.02
CA PRO A 72 -2.40 7.21 5.18
C PRO A 72 -2.96 6.64 6.47
N ALA A 73 -3.85 7.38 7.11
CA ALA A 73 -4.86 6.83 8.00
C ALA A 73 -6.09 6.43 7.17
N TYR A 74 -6.43 5.15 7.14
CA TYR A 74 -7.63 4.66 6.44
C TYR A 74 -8.88 4.76 7.32
N ARG A 75 -9.97 5.25 6.73
CA ARG A 75 -11.33 5.33 7.31
C ARG A 75 -12.33 4.68 6.36
N ASN A 76 -13.51 4.32 6.86
CA ASN A 76 -14.61 3.75 6.08
C ASN A 76 -14.15 2.63 5.13
N TYR A 77 -13.22 1.81 5.62
CA TYR A 77 -12.53 0.81 4.82
C TYR A 77 -13.38 -0.46 4.69
N ALA A 78 -13.64 -0.86 3.45
CA ALA A 78 -14.32 -2.10 3.12
C ALA A 78 -13.56 -2.84 2.02
N ALA A 79 -13.40 -4.14 2.18
CA ALA A 79 -12.85 -5.03 1.16
C ALA A 79 -13.75 -6.25 1.02
N GLN A 80 -14.34 -6.40 -0.15
CA GLN A 80 -15.18 -7.53 -0.54
C GLN A 80 -14.49 -8.30 -1.65
N ARG A 81 -14.59 -9.63 -1.61
CA ARG A 81 -14.00 -10.52 -2.61
C ARG A 81 -14.88 -11.73 -2.84
N ASP A 82 -14.85 -12.22 -4.07
CA ASP A 82 -15.40 -13.50 -4.47
C ASP A 82 -14.29 -14.36 -5.11
N ASP A 83 -14.67 -15.40 -5.85
CA ASP A 83 -13.72 -16.34 -6.45
C ASP A 83 -12.88 -15.75 -7.58
N ASN A 84 -13.32 -14.66 -8.23
CA ASN A 84 -12.68 -14.11 -9.42
C ASN A 84 -12.69 -12.58 -9.55
N GLY A 85 -13.19 -11.87 -8.54
CA GLY A 85 -13.24 -10.42 -8.47
C GLY A 85 -13.15 -9.91 -7.03
N PHE A 86 -12.95 -8.60 -6.91
CA PHE A 86 -12.92 -7.91 -5.63
C PHE A 86 -13.29 -6.43 -5.78
N THR A 87 -13.76 -5.86 -4.69
CA THR A 87 -14.00 -4.41 -4.55
C THR A 87 -13.44 -3.96 -3.22
N VAL A 88 -12.58 -2.95 -3.26
CA VAL A 88 -12.02 -2.28 -2.09
C VAL A 88 -12.42 -0.81 -2.17
N THR A 89 -12.97 -0.27 -1.08
CA THR A 89 -13.29 1.15 -0.96
C THR A 89 -12.80 1.68 0.37
N PHE A 90 -12.30 2.91 0.38
CA PHE A 90 -11.82 3.54 1.61
C PHE A 90 -11.76 5.05 1.46
N GLU A 91 -11.69 5.72 2.60
CA GLU A 91 -11.20 7.10 2.71
C GLU A 91 -9.78 7.04 3.27
N ALA A 92 -8.89 7.88 2.75
CA ALA A 92 -7.51 7.96 3.18
C ALA A 92 -7.15 9.41 3.51
N GLU A 93 -6.55 9.60 4.68
CA GLU A 93 -6.08 10.90 5.16
C GLU A 93 -4.56 10.88 5.35
N HIS A 94 -3.86 11.78 4.68
CA HIS A 94 -2.42 11.97 4.79
C HIS A 94 -2.18 13.30 5.50
N VAL A 95 -1.72 13.22 6.76
CA VAL A 95 -1.52 14.40 7.60
C VAL A 95 -0.11 14.39 8.19
N SER A 96 0.60 15.49 7.97
CA SER A 96 1.91 15.80 8.57
C SER A 96 1.97 17.32 8.88
N GLY A 97 3.15 17.85 9.23
CA GLY A 97 3.30 19.29 9.49
C GLY A 97 2.94 20.18 8.29
N ASP A 98 3.32 19.77 7.08
CA ASP A 98 3.12 20.51 5.84
C ASP A 98 2.17 19.84 4.83
N VAL A 99 1.71 18.62 5.10
CA VAL A 99 0.74 17.90 4.27
C VAL A 99 -0.59 17.76 5.00
N ASP A 100 -1.69 18.13 4.35
CA ASP A 100 -3.05 17.75 4.75
C ASP A 100 -3.86 17.46 3.48
N PHE A 101 -4.03 16.18 3.18
CA PHE A 101 -4.68 15.71 1.96
C PHE A 101 -5.55 14.50 2.26
N ALA A 102 -6.79 14.57 1.80
CA ALA A 102 -7.75 13.49 1.96
C ALA A 102 -8.36 13.10 0.63
N TRP A 103 -8.64 11.82 0.48
CA TRP A 103 -9.21 11.28 -0.74
C TRP A 103 -10.05 10.03 -0.49
N THR A 104 -11.00 9.81 -1.37
CA THR A 104 -11.77 8.57 -1.47
C THR A 104 -11.14 7.70 -2.54
N GLY A 105 -10.84 6.46 -2.19
CA GLY A 105 -10.22 5.48 -3.06
C GLY A 105 -11.13 4.30 -3.35
N SER A 106 -11.04 3.77 -4.58
CA SER A 106 -11.58 2.45 -4.89
C SER A 106 -10.58 1.62 -5.69
N ILE A 107 -10.57 0.31 -5.47
CA ILE A 107 -9.83 -0.66 -6.28
C ILE A 107 -10.78 -1.80 -6.61
N ILE A 108 -11.10 -1.96 -7.89
CA ILE A 108 -12.04 -2.94 -8.40
C ILE A 108 -11.29 -3.89 -9.33
N GLY A 109 -11.34 -5.18 -9.01
CA GLY A 109 -10.85 -6.25 -9.85
C GLY A 109 -12.01 -7.06 -10.42
N THR A 110 -12.05 -7.22 -11.73
CA THR A 110 -13.13 -7.91 -12.43
C THR A 110 -12.70 -9.28 -12.99
N PRO A 111 -13.65 -10.20 -13.24
CA PRO A 111 -13.35 -11.56 -13.71
C PRO A 111 -12.63 -11.68 -15.06
N ASP A 112 -12.71 -10.65 -15.90
CA ASP A 112 -12.03 -10.55 -17.20
C ASP A 112 -10.56 -10.11 -17.07
N GLY A 113 -10.06 -9.91 -15.85
CA GLY A 113 -8.66 -9.56 -15.61
C GLY A 113 -8.38 -8.06 -15.73
N LEU A 114 -9.38 -7.21 -15.53
CA LEU A 114 -9.19 -5.77 -15.39
C LEU A 114 -9.10 -5.38 -13.91
N ILE A 115 -8.15 -4.52 -13.58
CA ILE A 115 -8.04 -3.88 -12.27
C ILE A 115 -8.09 -2.37 -12.49
N THR A 116 -9.08 -1.72 -11.89
CA THR A 116 -9.26 -0.26 -11.94
C THR A 116 -9.07 0.30 -10.54
N ALA A 117 -8.16 1.27 -10.40
CA ALA A 117 -8.04 2.07 -9.19
C ALA A 117 -8.49 3.50 -9.46
N THR A 118 -9.35 4.04 -8.60
CA THR A 118 -9.78 5.44 -8.65
C THR A 118 -9.36 6.16 -7.39
N MET A 119 -9.13 7.46 -7.54
CA MET A 119 -8.72 8.37 -6.48
C MET A 119 -9.40 9.71 -6.76
N ASP A 120 -10.21 10.17 -5.82
CA ASP A 120 -10.82 11.50 -5.84
C ASP A 120 -10.45 12.21 -4.53
N GLY A 121 -9.73 13.32 -4.63
CA GLY A 121 -9.02 13.90 -3.50
C GLY A 121 -9.02 15.42 -3.45
N VAL A 122 -8.90 15.92 -2.23
CA VAL A 122 -8.84 17.35 -1.89
C VAL A 122 -7.61 17.61 -1.04
N ALA A 123 -6.82 18.60 -1.48
CA ALA A 123 -5.83 19.24 -0.64
C ALA A 123 -6.54 20.18 0.34
N ARG A 124 -6.50 19.83 1.63
CA ARG A 124 -7.06 20.65 2.72
C ARG A 124 -6.08 21.74 3.17
N LYS A 125 -4.81 21.58 2.79
CA LYS A 125 -3.72 22.56 2.92
C LYS A 125 -2.98 22.68 1.60
N ASP A 126 -2.42 23.86 1.33
CA ASP A 126 -1.66 24.12 0.09
C ASP A 126 -0.43 23.21 -0.02
N PHE A 127 -0.27 22.59 -1.20
CA PHE A 127 0.94 21.86 -1.57
C PHE A 127 1.97 22.78 -2.19
N GLN A 128 3.25 22.54 -1.90
CA GLN A 128 4.33 23.08 -2.71
C GLN A 128 4.36 22.37 -4.07
N ARG A 129 4.50 23.14 -5.15
CA ARG A 129 4.73 22.63 -6.51
C ARG A 129 6.21 22.79 -6.83
N ASN A 130 6.76 21.84 -7.60
CA ASN A 130 8.12 21.92 -8.14
C ASN A 130 8.21 22.89 -9.31
#